data_AF-A0A3N6NRQ8-F1
#
_entry.id   AF-A0A3N6NRQ8-F1
#
_cell.length_a   1.000
_cell.length_b   1.000
_cell.length_c   1.000
_cell.angle_alpha   90.00
_cell.angle_beta   90.00
_cell.angle_gamma   90.00
#
_symmetry.space_group_name_H-M   'P 1'
#
loop_
_entity.id
_entity.type
_entity.pdbx_description
1 polymer ?
#
loop_
_entity_poly.entity_id
_entity_poly.type
_entity_poly.pdbx_seq_one_letter_code
_entity_poly.pdbx_strand_id
1 'polypeptide(L)'
;MPSTQTLPHLLAEIRACRVCADALPLGPRPVVQAGSHARLLIVGQAPGAKVHASGVPWDDVSGERLRAWLGIDRETFYDASKVALVPMGFCYPGRGASGDNPPRPECAPRWHARLLAQLPDVRLTLLVGQYAQRHFLGERRRGSLTETVKAWRDYAPDYLPLPHPSPRNLPWLMRHAWFEHDVLPALRERVAVALAAPAAPATTRQRAARRHKGDPEMSKPTIDIQRVYEPPPTGDHACFLVDRLWPRGIRKEALAQVEWLKDAAPSAALRQWYHKDLSQWDEFGQRYVAELDANPATWAPLAQACENGPVALLYGSRDAEHNHAIVLRDYLIRKLKRK
;
A
#
# COMPACT_ATOMS: atom_id res chain seq x y z
N MET A 1 -17.16 -9.18 -35.32
CA MET A 1 -17.74 -10.02 -34.26
C MET A 1 -16.95 -9.74 -32.98
N PRO A 2 -17.50 -9.06 -31.96
CA PRO A 2 -16.79 -8.95 -30.69
C PRO A 2 -16.68 -10.36 -30.11
N SER A 3 -15.46 -10.80 -29.84
CA SER A 3 -15.20 -12.16 -29.35
C SER A 3 -15.93 -12.36 -28.02
N THR A 4 -16.87 -13.30 -28.00
CA THR A 4 -17.63 -13.84 -26.85
C THR A 4 -16.76 -14.56 -25.82
N GLN A 5 -15.47 -14.26 -25.78
CA GLN A 5 -14.52 -14.95 -24.92
C GLN A 5 -14.57 -14.38 -23.50
N THR A 6 -14.76 -15.26 -22.52
CA THR A 6 -14.75 -14.91 -21.11
C THR A 6 -13.33 -14.73 -20.60
N LEU A 7 -13.14 -13.89 -19.57
CA LEU A 7 -11.83 -13.67 -18.95
C LEU A 7 -11.12 -14.97 -18.52
N PRO A 8 -11.76 -15.97 -17.89
CA PRO A 8 -11.10 -17.23 -17.55
C PRO A 8 -10.55 -17.98 -18.76
N HIS A 9 -11.28 -17.98 -19.89
CA HIS A 9 -10.82 -18.60 -21.13
C HIS A 9 -9.61 -17.85 -21.71
N LEU A 10 -9.66 -16.52 -21.73
CA LEU A 10 -8.53 -15.71 -22.18
C LEU A 10 -7.28 -15.93 -21.30
N LEU A 11 -7.42 -16.03 -19.98
CA LEU A 11 -6.32 -16.33 -19.08
C LEU A 11 -5.74 -17.73 -19.30
N ALA A 12 -6.58 -18.72 -19.64
CA ALA A 12 -6.12 -20.05 -20.01
C ALA A 12 -5.30 -20.03 -21.31
N GLU A 13 -5.75 -19.31 -22.34
CA GLU A 13 -4.98 -19.11 -23.58
C GLU A 13 -3.64 -18.42 -23.32
N ILE A 14 -3.65 -17.37 -22.50
CA ILE A 14 -2.44 -16.64 -22.13
C ILE A 14 -1.45 -17.61 -21.49
N ARG A 15 -1.87 -18.42 -20.51
CA ARG A 15 -1.01 -19.40 -19.81
C ARG A 15 -0.50 -20.52 -20.72
N ALA A 16 -1.25 -20.85 -21.76
CA ALA A 16 -0.86 -21.81 -22.78
C ALA A 16 0.08 -21.23 -23.86
N CYS A 17 0.32 -19.91 -23.88
CA CYS A 17 1.12 -19.26 -24.91
C CYS A 17 2.54 -19.85 -25.04
N ARG A 18 2.98 -20.06 -26.28
CA ARG A 18 4.32 -20.56 -26.65
C ARG A 18 5.03 -19.69 -27.70
N VAL A 19 4.46 -18.54 -28.09
CA VAL A 19 4.90 -17.73 -29.23
C VAL A 19 6.40 -17.38 -29.21
N CYS A 20 6.95 -17.11 -28.04
CA CYS A 20 8.33 -16.69 -27.88
C CYS A 20 9.24 -17.75 -27.27
N ALA A 21 8.83 -19.03 -27.29
CA ALA A 21 9.52 -20.12 -26.59
C ALA A 21 11.02 -20.18 -26.89
N ASP A 22 11.40 -20.08 -28.16
CA ASP A 22 12.80 -20.19 -28.60
C ASP A 22 13.70 -19.05 -28.10
N ALA A 23 13.11 -17.94 -27.66
CA ALA A 23 13.83 -16.78 -27.15
C ALA A 23 13.84 -16.68 -25.61
N LEU A 24 13.23 -17.62 -24.90
CA LEU A 24 13.12 -17.62 -23.43
C LEU A 24 14.08 -18.66 -22.82
N PRO A 25 15.05 -18.26 -21.99
CA PRO A 25 16.08 -19.19 -21.51
C PRO A 25 15.55 -20.26 -20.55
N LEU A 26 14.41 -20.02 -19.90
CA LEU A 26 13.73 -20.99 -19.02
C LEU A 26 12.40 -21.47 -19.62
N GLY A 27 12.21 -21.24 -20.92
CA GLY A 27 10.96 -21.55 -21.61
C GLY A 27 9.78 -20.65 -21.19
N PRO A 28 8.62 -20.85 -21.84
CA PRO A 28 7.42 -20.06 -21.61
C PRO A 28 6.70 -20.46 -20.33
N ARG A 29 6.55 -19.48 -19.43
CA ARG A 29 5.63 -19.55 -18.29
C ARG A 29 4.95 -18.18 -18.12
N PRO A 30 3.84 -17.95 -18.84
CA PRO A 30 3.10 -16.70 -18.75
C PRO A 30 2.51 -16.50 -17.34
N VAL A 31 2.99 -15.48 -16.63
CA VAL A 31 2.57 -15.11 -15.28
C VAL A 31 1.69 -13.85 -15.35
N VAL A 32 0.41 -14.03 -15.01
CA VAL A 32 -0.61 -12.97 -15.03
C VAL A 32 -1.71 -13.29 -14.01
N GLN A 33 -2.25 -12.26 -13.37
CA GLN A 33 -3.42 -12.32 -12.50
C GLN A 33 -4.42 -11.24 -12.95
N ALA A 34 -5.68 -11.61 -13.10
CA ALA A 34 -6.75 -10.66 -13.39
C ALA A 34 -8.12 -11.25 -13.03
N GLY A 35 -9.06 -10.40 -12.64
CA GLY A 35 -10.47 -10.71 -12.44
C GLY A 35 -11.33 -9.58 -13.02
N SER A 36 -12.54 -9.90 -13.46
CA SER A 36 -13.41 -8.96 -14.19
C SER A 36 -13.82 -7.74 -13.36
N HIS A 37 -13.79 -7.89 -12.02
CA HIS A 37 -14.13 -6.84 -11.07
C HIS A 37 -12.92 -6.11 -10.49
N ALA A 38 -11.71 -6.42 -10.96
CA ALA A 38 -10.50 -5.76 -10.49
C ALA A 38 -10.60 -4.25 -10.71
N ARG A 39 -10.32 -3.48 -9.65
CA ARG A 39 -10.42 -2.02 -9.65
C ARG A 39 -9.06 -1.35 -9.75
N LEU A 40 -8.01 -2.07 -9.36
CA LEU A 40 -6.63 -1.65 -9.49
C LEU A 40 -5.93 -2.50 -10.54
N LEU A 41 -5.35 -1.87 -11.54
CA LEU A 41 -4.48 -2.53 -12.52
C LEU A 41 -3.03 -2.13 -12.26
N ILE A 42 -2.14 -3.11 -12.12
CA ILE A 42 -0.70 -2.91 -11.98
C ILE A 42 0.00 -3.46 -13.22
N VAL A 43 0.61 -2.56 -13.99
CA VAL A 43 1.37 -2.91 -15.19
C VAL A 43 2.86 -2.86 -14.89
N GLY A 44 3.47 -4.04 -14.75
CA GLY A 44 4.91 -4.21 -14.56
C GLY A 44 5.68 -4.43 -15.86
N GLN A 45 6.97 -4.73 -15.77
CA GLN A 45 7.82 -5.01 -16.94
C GLN A 45 7.65 -6.46 -17.42
N ALA A 46 8.23 -7.41 -16.71
CA ALA A 46 8.21 -8.84 -16.99
C ALA A 46 8.54 -9.58 -15.68
N PRO A 47 8.14 -10.86 -15.52
CA PRO A 47 8.51 -11.62 -14.35
C PRO A 47 10.03 -11.84 -14.32
N GLY A 48 10.64 -11.72 -13.13
CA GLY A 48 12.01 -12.15 -12.90
C GLY A 48 12.13 -13.65 -12.67
N ALA A 49 13.35 -14.16 -12.48
CA ALA A 49 13.60 -15.60 -12.33
C ALA A 49 12.83 -16.24 -11.15
N LYS A 50 12.70 -15.53 -10.01
CA LYS A 50 11.93 -16.00 -8.84
C LYS A 50 10.44 -16.12 -9.16
N VAL A 51 9.86 -15.09 -9.78
CA VAL A 51 8.46 -15.08 -10.23
C VAL A 51 8.21 -16.14 -11.30
N HIS A 52 9.17 -16.38 -12.19
CA HIS A 52 9.09 -17.50 -13.13
C HIS A 52 9.04 -18.84 -12.40
N ALA A 53 9.89 -19.07 -11.38
CA ALA A 53 9.89 -20.31 -10.62
C ALA A 53 8.58 -20.52 -9.84
N SER A 54 8.08 -19.49 -9.15
CA SER A 54 6.84 -19.59 -8.35
C SER A 54 5.58 -19.58 -9.22
N GLY A 55 5.59 -18.87 -10.35
CA GLY A 55 4.39 -18.61 -11.16
C GLY A 55 3.44 -17.58 -10.55
N VAL A 56 3.82 -16.96 -9.43
CA VAL A 56 3.01 -15.98 -8.70
C VAL A 56 3.54 -14.57 -9.00
N PRO A 57 2.77 -13.68 -9.62
CA PRO A 57 3.24 -12.35 -9.99
C PRO A 57 3.76 -11.58 -8.77
N TRP A 58 4.90 -10.90 -8.85
CA TRP A 58 5.45 -10.12 -7.73
C TRP A 58 5.72 -10.93 -6.44
N ASP A 59 5.95 -12.23 -6.55
CA ASP A 59 6.40 -13.06 -5.44
C ASP A 59 7.93 -12.99 -5.25
N ASP A 60 8.39 -11.77 -5.00
CA ASP A 60 9.78 -11.42 -4.74
C ASP A 60 9.89 -10.12 -3.91
N VAL A 61 11.14 -9.72 -3.62
CA VAL A 61 11.46 -8.51 -2.85
C VAL A 61 10.97 -7.22 -3.50
N SER A 62 10.81 -7.20 -4.82
CA SER A 62 10.26 -6.04 -5.53
C SER A 62 8.75 -5.95 -5.26
N GLY A 63 8.06 -7.09 -5.21
CA GLY A 63 6.65 -7.16 -4.84
C GLY A 63 6.37 -6.83 -3.38
N GLU A 64 7.26 -7.22 -2.47
CA GLU A 64 7.19 -6.81 -1.06
C GLU A 64 7.23 -5.29 -0.92
N ARG A 65 8.21 -4.65 -1.57
CA ARG A 65 8.32 -3.20 -1.60
C ARG A 65 7.12 -2.55 -2.30
N LEU A 66 6.63 -3.12 -3.40
CA LEU A 66 5.46 -2.60 -4.08
C LEU A 66 4.25 -2.59 -3.15
N ARG A 67 3.97 -3.69 -2.43
CA ARG A 67 2.87 -3.74 -1.45
C ARG A 67 3.01 -2.69 -0.37
N ALA A 68 4.23 -2.48 0.15
CA ALA A 68 4.51 -1.42 1.12
C ALA A 68 4.25 -0.01 0.56
N TRP A 69 4.60 0.25 -0.70
CA TRP A 69 4.27 1.51 -1.38
C TRP A 69 2.77 1.70 -1.53
N LEU A 70 2.04 0.66 -1.93
CA LEU A 70 0.60 0.70 -2.13
C LEU A 70 -0.18 0.85 -0.81
N GLY A 71 0.41 0.45 0.32
CA GLY A 71 -0.27 0.44 1.62
C GLY A 71 -1.34 -0.65 1.72
N ILE A 72 -1.17 -1.78 1.03
CA ILE A 72 -2.11 -2.90 1.04
C ILE A 72 -1.42 -4.21 1.45
N ASP A 73 -2.16 -5.08 2.13
CA ASP A 73 -1.66 -6.39 2.55
C ASP A 73 -1.52 -7.38 1.39
N ARG A 74 -0.91 -8.53 1.69
CA ARG A 74 -0.69 -9.61 0.72
C ARG A 74 -2.01 -10.21 0.22
N GLU A 75 -3.02 -10.33 1.06
CA GLU A 75 -4.32 -10.93 0.70
C GLU A 75 -5.03 -10.06 -0.35
N THR A 76 -5.12 -8.76 -0.10
CA THR A 76 -5.69 -7.76 -1.02
C THR A 76 -4.90 -7.70 -2.33
N PHE A 77 -3.57 -7.73 -2.28
CA PHE A 77 -2.72 -7.69 -3.46
C PHE A 77 -2.91 -8.92 -4.38
N TYR A 78 -3.16 -10.10 -3.80
CA TYR A 78 -3.39 -11.35 -4.54
C TYR A 78 -4.86 -11.71 -4.75
N ASP A 79 -5.78 -10.84 -4.32
CA ASP A 79 -7.19 -10.95 -4.65
C ASP A 79 -7.42 -10.48 -6.10
N ALA A 80 -7.55 -11.44 -7.01
CA ALA A 80 -7.78 -11.17 -8.43
C ALA A 80 -9.08 -10.38 -8.70
N SER A 81 -10.05 -10.41 -7.79
CA SER A 81 -11.27 -9.60 -7.91
C SER A 81 -11.05 -8.11 -7.59
N LYS A 82 -9.92 -7.77 -6.97
CA LYS A 82 -9.55 -6.39 -6.59
C LYS A 82 -8.38 -5.86 -7.40
N VAL A 83 -7.35 -6.67 -7.60
CA VAL A 83 -6.08 -6.27 -8.21
C VAL A 83 -5.72 -7.17 -9.40
N ALA A 84 -5.57 -6.54 -10.57
CA ALA A 84 -5.02 -7.17 -11.76
C ALA A 84 -3.51 -6.88 -11.85
N LEU A 85 -2.70 -7.92 -12.04
CA LEU A 85 -1.24 -7.88 -12.16
C LEU A 85 -0.87 -8.31 -13.58
N VAL A 86 -0.61 -7.34 -14.46
CA VAL A 86 -0.49 -7.55 -15.91
C VAL A 86 0.85 -6.96 -16.41
N PRO A 87 1.95 -7.72 -16.47
CA PRO A 87 3.20 -7.19 -16.96
C PRO A 87 3.20 -6.96 -18.48
N MET A 88 4.09 -6.10 -18.99
CA MET A 88 4.26 -5.88 -20.43
C MET A 88 4.70 -7.15 -21.18
N GLY A 89 5.53 -7.99 -20.55
CA GLY A 89 5.88 -9.32 -21.00
C GLY A 89 5.47 -10.35 -19.95
N PHE A 90 4.72 -11.38 -20.35
CA PHE A 90 4.20 -12.36 -19.39
C PHE A 90 5.22 -13.45 -19.00
N CYS A 91 6.32 -13.60 -19.73
CA CYS A 91 7.36 -14.61 -19.47
C CYS A 91 8.69 -13.97 -19.08
N TYR A 92 9.54 -14.72 -18.37
CA TYR A 92 10.87 -14.26 -17.97
C TYR A 92 11.81 -14.18 -19.18
N PRO A 93 12.29 -12.99 -19.55
CA PRO A 93 13.04 -12.77 -20.80
C PRO A 93 14.53 -13.10 -20.68
N GLY A 94 14.96 -13.70 -19.57
CA GLY A 94 16.37 -13.87 -19.25
C GLY A 94 17.00 -12.65 -18.57
N ARG A 95 18.30 -12.76 -18.30
CA ARG A 95 19.08 -11.75 -17.60
C ARG A 95 20.18 -11.21 -18.51
N GLY A 96 20.29 -9.89 -18.58
CA GLY A 96 21.39 -9.16 -19.23
C GLY A 96 22.30 -8.48 -18.20
N ALA A 97 23.17 -7.59 -18.67
CA ALA A 97 24.16 -6.90 -17.84
C ALA A 97 23.52 -6.04 -16.72
N SER A 98 22.43 -5.33 -17.04
CA SER A 98 21.78 -4.37 -16.13
C SER A 98 20.54 -4.91 -15.42
N GLY A 99 20.27 -6.22 -15.50
CA GLY A 99 19.14 -6.87 -14.83
C GLY A 99 18.42 -7.84 -15.74
N ASP A 100 17.14 -8.10 -15.46
CA ASP A 100 16.32 -8.87 -16.38
C ASP A 100 16.19 -8.12 -17.71
N ASN A 101 16.19 -8.87 -18.81
CA ASN A 101 16.07 -8.34 -20.14
C ASN A 101 14.72 -7.58 -20.31
N PRO A 102 14.62 -6.73 -21.35
CA PRO A 102 13.35 -6.12 -21.72
C PRO A 102 12.24 -7.16 -21.97
N PRO A 103 10.96 -6.79 -21.75
CA PRO A 103 9.84 -7.65 -22.12
C PRO A 103 9.86 -7.91 -23.63
N ARG A 104 9.49 -9.12 -24.01
CA ARG A 104 9.40 -9.51 -25.43
C ARG A 104 8.39 -8.64 -26.18
N PRO A 105 8.77 -8.01 -27.31
CA PRO A 105 7.94 -7.01 -28.00
C PRO A 105 6.61 -7.57 -28.54
N GLU A 106 6.56 -8.88 -28.85
CA GLU A 106 5.37 -9.57 -29.34
C GLU A 106 4.29 -9.79 -28.28
N CYS A 107 4.62 -9.68 -26.98
CA CYS A 107 3.71 -10.11 -25.90
C CYS A 107 2.53 -9.16 -25.71
N ALA A 108 2.79 -7.86 -25.50
CA ALA A 108 1.74 -6.89 -25.24
C ALA A 108 0.78 -6.70 -26.42
N PRO A 109 1.24 -6.52 -27.68
CA PRO A 109 0.33 -6.42 -28.83
C PRO A 109 -0.61 -7.62 -28.99
N ARG A 110 -0.17 -8.81 -28.57
CA ARG A 110 -0.97 -10.03 -28.67
C ARG A 110 -2.07 -10.12 -27.62
N TRP A 111 -1.81 -9.67 -26.39
CA TRP A 111 -2.66 -10.00 -25.24
C TRP A 111 -3.29 -8.79 -24.55
N HIS A 112 -2.61 -7.64 -24.50
CA HIS A 112 -3.04 -6.51 -23.64
C HIS A 112 -4.41 -5.99 -24.06
N ALA A 113 -4.64 -5.70 -25.34
CA ALA A 113 -5.94 -5.16 -25.79
C ALA A 113 -7.12 -6.09 -25.43
N ARG A 114 -6.96 -7.41 -25.65
CA ARG A 114 -7.98 -8.41 -25.32
C ARG A 114 -8.19 -8.54 -23.81
N LEU A 115 -7.11 -8.49 -23.03
CA LEU A 115 -7.17 -8.63 -21.57
C LEU A 115 -7.79 -7.39 -20.92
N LEU A 116 -7.37 -6.19 -21.31
CA LEU A 116 -7.88 -4.93 -20.77
C LEU A 116 -9.37 -4.73 -21.08
N ALA A 117 -9.84 -5.18 -22.25
CA ALA A 117 -11.26 -5.18 -22.59
C ALA A 117 -12.13 -6.03 -21.66
N GLN A 118 -11.54 -6.94 -20.88
CA GLN A 118 -12.21 -7.80 -19.91
C GLN A 118 -12.14 -7.26 -18.47
N LEU A 119 -11.61 -6.04 -18.27
CA LEU A 119 -11.43 -5.40 -16.97
C LEU A 119 -12.20 -4.06 -16.89
N PRO A 120 -13.53 -4.07 -17.05
CA PRO A 120 -14.35 -2.85 -17.12
C PRO A 120 -14.36 -2.04 -15.82
N ASP A 121 -14.08 -2.68 -14.68
CA ASP A 121 -14.19 -2.06 -13.36
C ASP A 121 -12.89 -1.37 -12.90
N VAL A 122 -11.83 -1.36 -13.72
CA VAL A 122 -10.55 -0.71 -13.39
C VAL A 122 -10.74 0.80 -13.25
N ARG A 123 -10.39 1.32 -12.08
CA ARG A 123 -10.47 2.74 -11.71
C ARG A 123 -9.10 3.42 -11.66
N LEU A 124 -8.04 2.65 -11.47
CA LEU A 124 -6.67 3.14 -11.39
C LEU A 124 -5.71 2.17 -12.05
N THR A 125 -4.85 2.70 -12.93
CA THR A 125 -3.77 1.93 -13.55
C THR A 125 -2.40 2.45 -13.12
N LEU A 126 -1.61 1.58 -12.48
CA LEU A 126 -0.25 1.86 -12.07
C LEU A 126 0.73 1.43 -13.16
N LEU A 127 1.53 2.36 -13.67
CA LEU A 127 2.49 2.12 -14.75
C LEU A 127 3.90 2.01 -14.17
N VAL A 128 4.30 0.79 -13.82
CA VAL A 128 5.54 0.49 -13.10
C VAL A 128 6.69 0.28 -14.08
N GLY A 129 7.56 1.28 -14.18
CA GLY A 129 8.75 1.29 -15.02
C GLY A 129 8.51 1.79 -16.44
N GLN A 130 9.62 2.02 -17.16
CA GLN A 130 9.62 2.73 -18.45
C GLN A 130 8.83 2.03 -19.56
N TYR A 131 8.75 0.69 -19.55
CA TYR A 131 8.07 -0.06 -20.61
C TYR A 131 6.55 0.12 -20.53
N ALA A 132 5.99 0.04 -19.33
CA ALA A 132 4.58 0.33 -19.07
C ALA A 132 4.26 1.79 -19.40
N GLN A 133 5.08 2.73 -18.93
CA GLN A 133 4.89 4.16 -19.19
C GLN A 133 4.93 4.48 -20.68
N ARG A 134 5.90 3.94 -21.43
CA ARG A 134 6.00 4.15 -22.89
C ARG A 134 4.78 3.62 -23.63
N HIS A 135 4.28 2.44 -23.24
CA HIS A 135 3.14 1.82 -23.91
C HIS A 135 1.83 2.58 -23.66
N PHE A 136 1.54 2.91 -22.40
CA PHE A 136 0.25 3.50 -22.02
C PHE A 136 0.19 5.01 -22.18
N LEU A 137 1.31 5.72 -21.99
CA LEU A 137 1.33 7.19 -22.09
C LEU A 137 1.69 7.67 -23.50
N GLY A 138 2.35 6.85 -24.33
CA GLY A 138 2.77 7.24 -25.67
C GLY A 138 3.56 8.55 -25.65
N GLU A 139 3.13 9.52 -26.46
CA GLU A 139 3.73 10.87 -26.55
C GLU A 139 3.46 11.75 -25.31
N ARG A 140 2.52 11.39 -24.42
CA ARG A 140 2.24 12.16 -23.19
C ARG A 140 3.35 12.03 -22.15
N ARG A 141 4.17 10.98 -22.22
CA ARG A 141 5.29 10.76 -21.28
C ARG A 141 6.30 11.92 -21.37
N ARG A 142 7.11 12.09 -20.32
CA ARG A 142 8.24 13.03 -20.37
C ARG A 142 9.49 12.40 -20.98
N GLY A 143 10.55 13.19 -21.13
CA GLY A 143 11.82 12.77 -21.74
C GLY A 143 12.48 11.59 -21.04
N SER A 144 12.26 11.45 -19.73
CA SER A 144 12.79 10.36 -18.89
C SER A 144 11.76 9.72 -17.97
N LEU A 145 12.12 8.56 -17.41
CA LEU A 145 11.37 7.91 -16.32
C LEU A 145 11.16 8.87 -15.16
N THR A 146 12.23 9.54 -14.73
CA THR A 146 12.22 10.45 -13.58
C THR A 146 11.26 11.61 -13.80
N GLU A 147 11.32 12.27 -14.95
CA GLU A 147 10.43 13.39 -15.27
C GLU A 147 8.97 12.91 -15.40
N THR A 148 8.75 11.71 -15.95
CA THR A 148 7.41 11.14 -16.07
C THR A 148 6.81 10.86 -14.71
N VAL A 149 7.57 10.25 -13.80
CA VAL A 149 7.14 10.01 -12.40
C VAL A 149 6.96 11.33 -11.65
N LYS A 150 7.83 12.32 -11.85
CA LYS A 150 7.70 13.64 -11.21
C LYS A 150 6.43 14.38 -11.64
N ALA A 151 6.04 14.20 -12.90
CA ALA A 151 4.82 14.74 -13.50
C ALA A 151 3.56 13.88 -13.25
N TRP A 152 3.55 13.01 -12.23
CA TRP A 152 2.48 12.03 -12.02
C TRP A 152 1.05 12.61 -11.99
N ARG A 153 0.90 13.87 -11.56
CA ARG A 153 -0.40 14.57 -11.50
C ARG A 153 -1.03 14.76 -12.88
N ASP A 154 -0.22 14.89 -13.93
CA ASP A 154 -0.67 15.15 -15.31
C ASP A 154 -1.35 13.93 -15.97
N TYR A 155 -1.27 12.77 -15.32
CA TYR A 155 -1.85 11.52 -15.80
C TYR A 155 -3.05 11.04 -14.95
N ALA A 156 -3.45 11.84 -13.96
CA ALA A 156 -4.68 11.60 -13.21
C ALA A 156 -5.93 11.84 -14.10
N PRO A 157 -7.06 11.19 -13.80
CA PRO A 157 -7.25 10.18 -12.74
C PRO A 157 -6.83 8.76 -13.15
N ASP A 158 -6.59 8.52 -14.44
CA ASP A 158 -6.51 7.17 -15.00
C ASP A 158 -5.21 6.44 -14.64
N TYR A 159 -4.08 7.17 -14.66
CA TYR A 159 -2.75 6.58 -14.53
C TYR A 159 -1.97 7.16 -13.34
N LEU A 160 -1.07 6.34 -12.80
CA LEU A 160 -0.02 6.78 -11.89
C LEU A 160 1.31 6.11 -12.29
N PRO A 161 2.25 6.87 -12.89
CA PRO A 161 3.55 6.34 -13.28
C PRO A 161 4.46 6.15 -12.05
N LEU A 162 5.08 4.97 -11.94
CA LEU A 162 5.98 4.62 -10.85
C LEU A 162 7.35 4.15 -11.40
N PRO A 163 8.46 4.37 -10.67
CA PRO A 163 9.69 3.66 -10.92
C PRO A 163 9.51 2.17 -10.54
N HIS A 164 10.42 1.32 -10.99
CA HIS A 164 10.39 -0.08 -10.54
C HIS A 164 10.83 -0.21 -9.07
N PRO A 165 10.17 -1.01 -8.22
CA PRO A 165 10.54 -1.21 -6.81
C PRO A 165 11.75 -2.14 -6.60
N SER A 166 12.63 -2.29 -7.59
CA SER A 166 13.79 -3.20 -7.48
C SER A 166 14.82 -2.65 -6.49
N PRO A 167 15.57 -3.50 -5.77
CA PRO A 167 16.76 -3.08 -5.02
C PRO A 167 17.75 -2.25 -5.87
N ARG A 168 17.81 -2.50 -7.18
CA ARG A 168 18.65 -1.74 -8.12
C ARG A 168 18.29 -0.25 -8.21
N ASN A 169 17.04 0.10 -7.88
CA ASN A 169 16.55 1.48 -7.89
C ASN A 169 16.74 2.20 -6.54
N LEU A 170 17.36 1.58 -5.53
CA LEU A 170 17.65 2.24 -4.25
C LEU A 170 18.44 3.56 -4.42
N PRO A 171 19.51 3.64 -5.25
CA PRO A 171 20.20 4.91 -5.44
C PRO A 171 19.33 5.99 -6.09
N TRP A 172 18.36 5.59 -6.93
CA TRP A 172 17.40 6.53 -7.50
C TRP A 172 16.47 7.05 -6.40
N LEU A 173 15.93 6.18 -5.55
CA LEU A 173 15.04 6.57 -4.45
C LEU A 173 15.71 7.56 -3.49
N MET A 174 16.96 7.27 -3.10
CA MET A 174 17.73 8.15 -2.20
C MET A 174 17.98 9.55 -2.79
N ARG A 175 18.14 9.67 -4.12
CA ARG A 175 18.32 10.97 -4.80
C ARG A 175 17.00 11.71 -5.06
N HIS A 176 15.87 11.02 -4.98
CA HIS A 176 14.55 11.55 -5.34
C HIS A 176 13.59 11.40 -4.16
N ALA A 177 13.93 11.98 -3.00
CA ALA A 177 13.13 11.90 -1.77
C ALA A 177 11.67 12.38 -1.94
N TRP A 178 11.41 13.25 -2.91
CA TRP A 178 10.04 13.65 -3.29
C TRP A 178 9.16 12.48 -3.75
N PHE A 179 9.74 11.38 -4.22
CA PHE A 179 8.97 10.18 -4.53
C PHE A 179 8.26 9.64 -3.28
N GLU A 180 9.01 9.52 -2.19
CA GLU A 180 8.48 9.05 -0.91
C GLU A 180 7.54 10.06 -0.27
N HIS A 181 7.88 11.35 -0.29
CA HIS A 181 7.08 12.38 0.38
C HIS A 181 5.83 12.83 -0.40
N ASP A 182 5.88 12.82 -1.74
CA ASP A 182 4.80 13.38 -2.56
C ASP A 182 4.03 12.31 -3.33
N VAL A 183 4.72 11.30 -3.87
CA VAL A 183 4.10 10.31 -4.75
C VAL A 183 3.48 9.17 -3.94
N LEU A 184 4.17 8.63 -2.94
CA LEU A 184 3.66 7.49 -2.16
C LEU A 184 2.39 7.81 -1.36
N PRO A 185 2.23 8.98 -0.69
CA PRO A 185 0.97 9.30 -0.01
C PRO A 185 -0.21 9.39 -0.99
N ALA A 186 -0.01 10.08 -2.13
CA ALA A 186 -1.02 10.19 -3.17
C ALA A 186 -1.34 8.83 -3.84
N LEU A 187 -0.34 7.96 -3.97
CA LEU A 187 -0.54 6.58 -4.43
C LEU A 187 -1.43 5.82 -3.46
N ARG A 188 -1.13 5.84 -2.16
CA ARG A 188 -1.90 5.14 -1.12
C ARG A 188 -3.35 5.63 -1.08
N GLU A 189 -3.57 6.94 -1.15
CA GLU A 189 -4.90 7.54 -1.22
C GLU A 189 -5.67 7.05 -2.46
N ARG A 190 -5.08 7.15 -3.65
CA ARG A 190 -5.74 6.71 -4.89
C ARG A 190 -5.99 5.20 -4.93
N VAL A 191 -5.09 4.39 -4.36
CA VAL A 191 -5.28 2.94 -4.21
C VAL A 191 -6.45 2.66 -3.27
N ALA A 192 -6.53 3.32 -2.12
CA ALA A 192 -7.64 3.17 -1.18
C ALA A 192 -8.98 3.54 -1.83
N VAL A 193 -9.04 4.67 -2.55
CA VAL A 193 -10.24 5.10 -3.29
C VAL A 193 -10.62 4.10 -4.39
N ALA A 194 -9.64 3.59 -5.15
CA ALA A 194 -9.89 2.61 -6.19
C ALA A 194 -10.46 1.29 -5.62
N LEU A 195 -9.89 0.81 -4.51
CA LEU A 195 -10.26 -0.45 -3.89
C LEU A 195 -11.52 -0.37 -3.04
N ALA A 196 -11.92 0.83 -2.58
CA ALA A 196 -13.16 1.04 -1.83
C ALA A 196 -14.36 0.40 -2.55
N ALA A 197 -15.17 -0.32 -1.77
CA ALA A 197 -16.45 -0.81 -2.26
C ALA A 197 -17.25 0.37 -2.85
N PRO A 198 -17.94 0.20 -4.00
CA PRO A 198 -18.91 1.21 -4.39
C PRO A 198 -19.84 1.44 -3.20
N ALA A 199 -20.01 2.70 -2.80
CA ALA A 199 -21.04 3.05 -1.85
C ALA A 199 -22.33 2.41 -2.35
N ALA A 200 -22.96 1.58 -1.52
CA ALA A 200 -24.29 1.07 -1.85
C ALA A 200 -25.14 2.29 -2.23
N PRO A 201 -25.87 2.26 -3.37
CA PRO A 201 -26.76 3.36 -3.69
C PRO A 201 -27.68 3.52 -2.49
N ALA A 202 -27.70 4.73 -1.91
CA ALA A 202 -28.60 5.08 -0.83
C ALA A 202 -30.02 4.85 -1.35
N THR A 203 -30.59 3.68 -1.05
CA THR A 203 -31.98 3.38 -1.36
C THR A 203 -32.82 4.22 -0.42
N THR A 204 -33.28 5.35 -0.93
CA THR A 204 -34.41 6.08 -0.40
C THR A 204 -35.61 5.14 -0.38
N ARG A 205 -35.86 4.46 0.74
CA ARG A 205 -37.17 3.87 1.01
C ARG A 205 -37.44 3.86 2.52
N GLN A 206 -38.17 4.91 2.89
CA GLN A 206 -39.34 4.90 3.77
C GLN A 206 -39.19 4.24 5.15
N ARG A 207 -39.25 5.13 6.15
CA ARG A 207 -39.99 4.97 7.39
C ARG A 207 -41.02 3.82 7.33
N ALA A 208 -40.74 2.75 8.05
CA ALA A 208 -41.76 1.99 8.77
C ALA A 208 -41.09 1.28 9.94
N ALA A 209 -41.60 1.58 11.13
CA ALA A 209 -41.18 0.98 12.38
C ALA A 209 -41.18 -0.55 12.32
N ARG A 210 -40.12 -1.17 12.85
CA ARG A 210 -40.22 -2.45 13.57
C ARG A 210 -39.03 -2.58 14.50
N ARG A 211 -39.36 -2.61 15.80
CA ARG A 211 -38.49 -2.99 16.89
C ARG A 211 -37.90 -4.36 16.60
N HIS A 212 -36.58 -4.46 16.51
CA HIS A 212 -35.90 -5.70 16.83
C HIS A 212 -34.71 -5.39 17.72
N LYS A 213 -34.79 -6.00 18.89
CA LYS A 213 -33.81 -6.04 19.97
C LYS A 213 -32.68 -6.92 19.44
N GLY A 214 -31.49 -6.36 19.26
CA GLY A 214 -30.32 -7.07 18.73
C GLY A 214 -29.08 -6.61 19.50
N ASP A 215 -28.27 -7.58 19.89
CA ASP A 215 -27.10 -7.50 20.77
C ASP A 215 -26.04 -6.47 20.34
N PRO A 216 -25.21 -5.97 21.28
CA PRO A 216 -24.17 -5.00 20.97
C PRO A 216 -23.01 -5.72 20.26
N GLU A 217 -22.98 -5.66 18.93
CA GLU A 217 -21.77 -5.95 18.17
C GLU A 217 -20.79 -4.79 18.41
N MET A 218 -19.84 -5.01 19.33
CA MET A 218 -18.78 -4.09 19.72
C MET A 218 -18.08 -3.51 18.49
N SER A 219 -18.33 -2.23 18.20
CA SER A 219 -17.65 -1.46 17.16
C SER A 219 -16.14 -1.52 17.41
N LYS A 220 -15.37 -1.93 16.39
CA LYS A 220 -13.90 -1.95 16.46
C LYS A 220 -13.37 -0.59 16.95
N PRO A 221 -12.44 -0.56 17.92
CA PRO A 221 -11.86 0.69 18.40
C PRO A 221 -11.11 1.38 17.24
N THR A 222 -11.48 2.62 16.96
CA THR A 222 -10.84 3.46 15.94
C THR A 222 -9.69 4.20 16.60
N ILE A 223 -8.45 3.82 16.28
CA ILE A 223 -7.23 4.43 16.82
C ILE A 223 -6.38 4.95 15.65
N ASP A 224 -6.36 6.26 15.48
CA ASP A 224 -5.56 6.95 14.48
C ASP A 224 -4.20 7.37 15.03
N ILE A 225 -3.21 7.52 14.15
CA ILE A 225 -1.89 8.06 14.46
C ILE A 225 -1.65 9.29 13.61
N GLN A 226 -1.18 10.37 14.23
CA GLN A 226 -0.99 11.63 13.53
C GLN A 226 0.23 12.39 14.05
N ARG A 227 0.91 13.13 13.18
CA ARG A 227 1.98 14.01 13.66
C ARG A 227 1.38 15.22 14.35
N VAL A 228 1.92 15.58 15.51
CA VAL A 228 1.49 16.74 16.31
C VAL A 228 1.69 18.10 15.61
N TYR A 229 2.39 18.14 14.48
CA TYR A 229 2.62 19.34 13.67
C TYR A 229 1.57 19.51 12.55
N GLU A 230 0.70 18.54 12.36
CA GLU A 230 -0.39 18.59 11.39
C GLU A 230 -1.65 19.19 12.06
N PRO A 231 -2.61 19.72 11.27
CA PRO A 231 -3.89 20.19 11.82
C PRO A 231 -4.58 19.06 12.60
N PRO A 232 -5.16 19.33 13.78
CA PRO A 232 -5.79 18.28 14.60
C PRO A 232 -6.89 17.55 13.81
N PRO A 233 -7.15 16.27 14.13
CA PRO A 233 -8.10 15.47 13.38
C PRO A 233 -9.51 16.08 13.49
N THR A 234 -10.23 16.08 12.37
CA THR A 234 -11.61 16.59 12.31
C THR A 234 -12.58 15.56 12.89
N GLY A 235 -13.43 15.97 13.84
CA GLY A 235 -14.44 15.11 14.48
C GLY A 235 -14.22 14.95 15.99
N ASP A 236 -14.96 14.05 16.63
CA ASP A 236 -14.98 13.88 18.09
C ASP A 236 -13.85 12.96 18.61
N HIS A 237 -12.64 13.04 18.04
CA HIS A 237 -11.50 12.22 18.48
C HIS A 237 -10.93 12.70 19.80
N ALA A 238 -10.81 11.80 20.78
CA ALA A 238 -10.00 12.06 21.96
C ALA A 238 -8.51 12.03 21.57
N CYS A 239 -7.80 13.14 21.77
CA CYS A 239 -6.43 13.33 21.30
C CYS A 239 -5.41 13.16 22.44
N PHE A 240 -4.39 12.33 22.21
CA PHE A 240 -3.35 12.05 23.19
C PHE A 240 -1.95 12.25 22.60
N LEU A 241 -1.12 13.09 23.22
CA LEU A 241 0.29 13.16 22.92
C LEU A 241 1.00 11.97 23.57
N VAL A 242 1.64 11.14 22.76
CA VAL A 242 2.32 9.90 23.21
C VAL A 242 3.83 9.96 23.06
N ASP A 243 4.39 11.13 22.83
CA ASP A 243 5.84 11.34 22.91
C ASP A 243 6.27 11.52 24.36
N ARG A 244 7.37 10.89 24.75
CA ARG A 244 7.95 11.13 26.09
C ARG A 244 8.49 12.55 26.26
N LEU A 245 8.89 13.19 25.16
CA LEU A 245 9.38 14.57 25.15
C LEU A 245 8.33 15.48 24.54
N TRP A 246 8.24 16.69 25.07
CA TRP A 246 7.38 17.71 24.47
C TRP A 246 7.87 18.06 23.04
N PRO A 247 6.99 18.15 22.04
CA PRO A 247 7.37 18.44 20.67
C PRO A 247 7.99 19.84 20.52
N ARG A 248 9.06 19.94 19.72
CA ARG A 248 9.83 21.18 19.57
C ARG A 248 9.01 22.23 18.81
N GLY A 249 8.95 23.45 19.34
CA GLY A 249 8.28 24.57 18.68
C GLY A 249 6.75 24.59 18.84
N ILE A 250 6.17 23.61 19.54
CA ILE A 250 4.75 23.62 19.91
C ILE A 250 4.60 24.24 21.29
N ARG A 251 3.74 25.25 21.41
CA ARG A 251 3.39 25.86 22.70
C ARG A 251 2.34 25.01 23.41
N LYS A 252 2.31 25.01 24.75
CA LYS A 252 1.37 24.19 25.53
C LYS A 252 -0.09 24.50 25.21
N GLU A 253 -0.40 25.75 24.93
CA GLU A 253 -1.75 26.23 24.64
C GLU A 253 -2.29 25.65 23.32
N ALA A 254 -1.41 25.35 22.37
CA ALA A 254 -1.81 24.73 21.09
C ALA A 254 -2.31 23.29 21.27
N LEU A 255 -2.00 22.66 22.40
CA LEU A 255 -2.40 21.31 22.76
C LEU A 255 -3.24 21.29 24.05
N ALA A 256 -3.93 22.38 24.38
CA ALA A 256 -4.72 22.49 25.62
C ALA A 256 -5.83 21.43 25.76
N GLN A 257 -6.32 20.89 24.64
CA GLN A 257 -7.35 19.84 24.58
C GLN A 257 -6.75 18.44 24.33
N VAL A 258 -5.43 18.31 24.40
CA VAL A 258 -4.70 17.06 24.18
C VAL A 258 -4.11 16.59 25.50
N GLU A 259 -4.42 15.35 25.89
CA GLU A 259 -3.84 14.75 27.09
C GLU A 259 -2.42 14.24 26.80
N TRP A 260 -1.46 14.46 27.71
CA TRP A 260 -0.07 14.05 27.50
C TRP A 260 0.29 12.80 28.29
N LEU A 261 0.34 11.65 27.59
CA LEU A 261 0.68 10.34 28.15
C LEU A 261 2.14 9.96 27.88
N LYS A 262 3.05 10.75 28.43
CA LYS A 262 4.51 10.58 28.27
C LYS A 262 5.07 9.24 28.78
N ASP A 263 4.35 8.57 29.67
CA ASP A 263 4.75 7.30 30.28
C ASP A 263 4.26 6.08 29.49
N ALA A 264 3.31 6.27 28.56
CA ALA A 264 2.98 5.25 27.57
C ALA A 264 4.09 5.12 26.51
N ALA A 265 4.92 6.15 26.31
CA ALA A 265 6.01 6.18 25.36
C ALA A 265 7.16 5.22 25.73
N PRO A 266 8.02 4.81 24.77
CA PRO A 266 9.19 3.99 25.06
C PRO A 266 10.12 4.66 26.07
N SER A 267 10.79 3.84 26.88
CA SER A 267 11.73 4.32 27.88
C SER A 267 12.88 5.12 27.27
N ALA A 268 13.53 5.96 28.09
CA ALA A 268 14.70 6.70 27.64
C ALA A 268 15.84 5.77 27.19
N ALA A 269 16.03 4.64 27.88
CA ALA A 269 17.04 3.65 27.55
C ALA A 269 16.75 2.98 26.19
N LEU A 270 15.51 2.56 25.95
CA LEU A 270 15.11 1.92 24.70
C LEU A 270 15.24 2.87 23.50
N ARG A 271 14.81 4.13 23.65
CA ARG A 271 15.01 5.15 22.61
C ARG A 271 16.48 5.41 22.29
N GLN A 272 17.32 5.55 23.32
CA GLN A 272 18.75 5.78 23.13
C GLN A 272 19.43 4.59 22.44
N TRP A 273 19.02 3.37 22.78
CA TRP A 273 19.49 2.17 22.12
C TRP A 273 19.10 2.16 20.63
N TYR A 274 17.83 2.41 20.30
CA TYR A 274 17.38 2.40 18.91
C TYR A 274 18.01 3.50 18.06
N HIS A 275 18.24 4.69 18.62
CA HIS A 275 18.92 5.78 17.92
C HIS A 275 20.39 5.48 17.55
N LYS A 276 21.02 4.46 18.14
CA LYS A 276 22.37 4.05 17.75
C LYS A 276 22.37 3.27 16.43
N ASP A 277 21.27 2.61 16.09
CA ASP A 277 21.12 1.83 14.88
C ASP A 277 19.65 1.70 14.50
N LEU A 278 19.21 2.56 13.58
CA LEU A 278 17.82 2.64 13.14
C LEU A 278 17.37 1.42 12.33
N SER A 279 18.29 0.52 11.94
CA SER A 279 17.95 -0.71 11.22
C SER A 279 17.26 -1.76 12.10
N GLN A 280 17.33 -1.60 13.43
CA GLN A 280 16.78 -2.55 14.41
C GLN A 280 15.31 -2.29 14.78
N TRP A 281 14.48 -1.88 13.80
CA TRP A 281 13.08 -1.51 14.05
C TRP A 281 12.23 -2.65 14.62
N ASP A 282 12.34 -3.85 14.05
CA ASP A 282 11.58 -5.01 14.50
C ASP A 282 11.89 -5.34 15.96
N GLU A 283 13.15 -5.25 16.35
CA GLU A 283 13.60 -5.49 17.71
C GLU A 283 13.18 -4.34 18.66
N PHE A 284 13.22 -3.09 18.21
CA PHE A 284 12.67 -1.96 18.96
C PHE A 284 11.18 -2.18 19.27
N GLY A 285 10.38 -2.60 18.28
CA GLY A 285 8.97 -2.90 18.46
C GLY A 285 8.72 -3.98 19.51
N GLN A 286 9.48 -5.08 19.47
CA GLN A 286 9.39 -6.17 20.45
C GLN A 286 9.74 -5.70 21.87
N ARG A 287 10.84 -4.97 22.02
CA ARG A 287 11.27 -4.43 23.33
C ARG A 287 10.27 -3.43 23.88
N TYR A 288 9.69 -2.58 23.04
CA TYR A 288 8.69 -1.60 23.47
C TYR A 288 7.37 -2.28 23.88
N VAL A 289 6.92 -3.31 23.16
CA VAL A 289 5.78 -4.14 23.58
C VAL A 289 6.01 -4.77 24.95
N ALA A 290 7.22 -5.25 25.23
CA ALA A 290 7.57 -5.78 26.55
C ALA A 290 7.51 -4.71 27.65
N GLU A 291 7.96 -3.47 27.39
CA GLU A 291 7.81 -2.35 28.33
C GLU A 291 6.34 -2.02 28.63
N LEU A 292 5.48 -2.05 27.60
CA LEU A 292 4.03 -1.84 27.72
C LEU A 292 3.35 -2.96 28.51
N ASP A 293 3.70 -4.22 28.25
CA ASP A 293 3.17 -5.38 28.99
C ASP A 293 3.57 -5.37 30.46
N ALA A 294 4.80 -4.93 30.78
CA ALA A 294 5.28 -4.81 32.14
C ALA A 294 4.58 -3.70 32.94
N ASN A 295 4.04 -2.67 32.28
CA ASN A 295 3.46 -1.50 32.94
C ASN A 295 2.06 -1.13 32.40
N PRO A 296 1.02 -1.97 32.59
CA PRO A 296 -0.31 -1.70 32.04
C PRO A 296 -0.93 -0.36 32.44
N ALA A 297 -0.58 0.14 33.62
CA ALA A 297 -1.08 1.42 34.13
C ALA A 297 -0.68 2.62 33.25
N THR A 298 0.40 2.53 32.48
CA THR A 298 0.88 3.66 31.67
C THR A 298 0.05 3.91 30.41
N TRP A 299 -0.65 2.89 29.91
CA TRP A 299 -1.51 2.97 28.71
C TRP A 299 -2.98 2.67 29.00
N ALA A 300 -3.35 2.30 30.23
CA ALA A 300 -4.74 2.09 30.63
C ALA A 300 -5.69 3.25 30.28
N PRO A 301 -5.30 4.54 30.42
CA PRO A 301 -6.15 5.66 30.00
C PRO A 301 -6.49 5.64 28.50
N LEU A 302 -5.55 5.22 27.64
CA LEU A 302 -5.80 5.08 26.19
C LEU A 302 -6.82 3.98 25.92
N ALA A 303 -6.68 2.85 26.62
CA ALA A 303 -7.62 1.74 26.47
C ALA A 303 -9.05 2.15 26.88
N GLN A 304 -9.19 2.90 27.98
CA GLN A 304 -10.48 3.42 28.43
C GLN A 304 -11.04 4.48 27.46
N ALA A 305 -10.20 5.35 26.91
CA ALA A 305 -10.63 6.31 25.89
C ALA A 305 -11.14 5.62 24.63
N CYS A 306 -10.49 4.52 24.22
CA CYS A 306 -10.92 3.73 23.06
C CYS A 306 -12.27 3.01 23.28
N GLU A 307 -12.65 2.74 24.53
CA GLU A 307 -13.98 2.20 24.87
C GLU A 307 -15.08 3.28 24.72
N ASN A 308 -14.72 4.56 24.87
CA ASN A 308 -15.65 5.68 24.82
C ASN A 308 -15.79 6.34 23.45
N GLY A 309 -14.92 6.02 22.49
CA GLY A 309 -14.97 6.62 21.15
C GLY A 309 -13.66 6.51 20.37
N PRO A 310 -13.54 7.24 19.26
CA PRO A 310 -12.34 7.24 18.43
C PRO A 310 -11.20 8.02 19.12
N VAL A 311 -9.97 7.52 18.99
CA VAL A 311 -8.77 8.06 19.65
C VAL A 311 -7.72 8.42 18.60
N ALA A 312 -7.05 9.57 18.77
CA ALA A 312 -5.91 9.97 17.97
C ALA A 312 -4.63 10.02 18.81
N LEU A 313 -3.62 9.24 18.43
CA LEU A 313 -2.30 9.23 19.05
C LEU A 313 -1.38 10.21 18.30
N LEU A 314 -1.02 11.31 18.97
CA LEU A 314 -0.16 12.35 18.44
C LEU A 314 1.31 12.09 18.76
N TYR A 315 2.18 12.18 17.74
CA TYR A 315 3.62 11.97 17.87
C TYR A 315 4.45 13.04 17.15
N GLY A 316 5.71 13.22 17.53
CA GLY A 316 6.59 14.28 17.03
C GLY A 316 7.65 13.85 16.02
N SER A 317 7.87 12.54 15.82
CA SER A 317 8.82 12.05 14.82
C SER A 317 8.49 12.56 13.41
N ARG A 318 9.52 12.77 12.59
CA ARG A 318 9.37 13.02 11.14
C ARG A 318 9.27 11.72 10.34
N ASP A 319 9.75 10.62 10.93
CA ASP A 319 9.63 9.29 10.36
C ASP A 319 8.23 8.74 10.71
N ALA A 320 7.34 8.74 9.70
CA ALA A 320 5.98 8.27 9.84
C ALA A 320 5.86 6.75 9.72
N GLU A 321 6.93 6.04 9.33
CA GLU A 321 6.94 4.58 9.13
C GLU A 321 7.60 3.84 10.31
N HIS A 322 8.57 4.48 10.97
CA HIS A 322 9.27 3.96 12.15
C HIS A 322 9.14 4.92 13.34
N ASN A 323 7.93 5.05 13.87
CA ASN A 323 7.65 5.78 15.10
C ASN A 323 6.91 4.90 16.11
N HIS A 324 7.18 5.11 17.39
CA HIS A 324 6.62 4.29 18.46
C HIS A 324 5.10 4.36 18.55
N ALA A 325 4.44 5.41 18.04
CA ALA A 325 2.98 5.50 18.06
C ALA A 325 2.33 4.40 17.19
N ILE A 326 2.99 3.91 16.14
CA ILE A 326 2.56 2.72 15.37
C ILE A 326 2.51 1.49 16.28
N VAL A 327 3.60 1.25 17.03
CA VAL A 327 3.71 0.08 17.91
C VAL A 327 2.67 0.16 19.03
N LEU A 328 2.47 1.34 19.62
CA LEU A 328 1.46 1.58 20.65
C LEU A 328 0.04 1.36 20.13
N ARG A 329 -0.30 1.88 18.94
CA ARG A 329 -1.60 1.65 18.29
C ARG A 329 -1.85 0.16 18.09
N ASP A 330 -0.91 -0.55 17.47
CA ASP A 330 -1.06 -1.97 17.15
C ASP A 330 -1.16 -2.81 18.44
N TYR A 331 -0.42 -2.43 19.48
CA TYR A 331 -0.51 -3.02 20.81
C TYR A 331 -1.92 -2.84 21.42
N LEU A 332 -2.46 -1.62 21.42
CA LEU A 332 -3.79 -1.32 21.95
C LEU A 332 -4.89 -2.07 21.19
N ILE A 333 -4.84 -2.08 19.85
CA ILE A 333 -5.79 -2.84 19.02
C ILE A 333 -5.78 -4.32 19.39
N ARG A 334 -4.61 -4.91 19.63
CA ARG A 334 -4.48 -6.32 20.05
C ARG A 334 -5.02 -6.56 21.45
N LYS A 335 -4.80 -5.66 22.40
CA LYS A 335 -5.31 -5.79 23.78
C LYS A 335 -6.83 -5.63 23.85
N LEU A 336 -7.38 -4.66 23.11
CA LEU A 336 -8.83 -4.39 23.09
C LEU A 336 -9.64 -5.49 22.39
N LYS A 337 -9.04 -6.24 21.44
CA LYS A 337 -9.67 -7.44 20.84
C LYS A 337 -9.69 -8.67 21.75
N ARG A 338 -8.94 -8.65 22.85
CA ARG A 338 -8.77 -9.79 23.77
C ARG A 338 -9.51 -9.62 25.09
N LYS A 339 -10.16 -8.46 25.31
CA LYS A 339 -11.13 -8.21 26.37
C LYS A 339 -12.51 -8.65 25.90
#